data_AF-A0A4Z0QLY1-F1
#
_entry.id   AF-A0A4Z0QLY1-F1
#
_cell.length_a   1.000
_cell.length_b   1.000
_cell.length_c   1.000
_cell.angle_alpha   90.00
_cell.angle_beta   90.00
_cell.angle_gamma   90.00
#
_symmetry.space_group_name_H-M   'P 1'
#
loop_
_entity.id
_entity.type
_entity.pdbx_description
1 polymer ?
#
loop_
_entity_poly.entity_id
_entity_poly.type
_entity_poly.pdbx_seq_one_letter_code
_entity_poly.pdbx_strand_id
1 'polypeptide(L)'
;MMEITENMKMALDYLGEPYEVQTIDFEDCLYRNLNNGFDVEVSGISDPRKANACNYVQVWDIRDGANYTAKTVEIVRDVRTLPELKAVLDQLCEKYGNDQEYMN
;
A
#
# COMPACT_ATOMS: atom_id res chain seq x y z
N MET A 1 3.60 -21.68 -6.24
CA MET A 1 3.89 -20.44 -5.50
C MET A 1 4.77 -19.62 -6.42
N MET A 2 4.26 -18.52 -6.98
CA MET A 2 5.07 -17.67 -7.86
C MET A 2 6.15 -17.02 -7.00
N GLU A 3 7.40 -17.02 -7.44
CA GLU A 3 8.46 -16.30 -6.72
C GLU A 3 8.16 -14.81 -6.77
N ILE A 4 8.15 -14.16 -5.61
CA ILE A 4 8.11 -12.70 -5.50
C ILE A 4 9.24 -12.11 -6.36
N THR A 5 8.91 -11.07 -7.13
CA THR A 5 9.87 -10.45 -8.05
C THR A 5 11.02 -9.77 -7.29
N GLU A 6 12.17 -9.58 -7.94
CA GLU A 6 13.32 -8.90 -7.33
C GLU A 6 12.98 -7.46 -6.90
N ASN A 7 12.20 -6.74 -7.71
CA ASN A 7 11.73 -5.39 -7.37
C ASN A 7 10.89 -5.39 -6.08
N MET A 8 10.02 -6.39 -5.90
CA MET A 8 9.20 -6.52 -4.71
C MET A 8 10.05 -6.85 -3.48
N LYS A 9 11.04 -7.75 -3.61
CA LYS A 9 12.00 -8.04 -2.53
C LYS A 9 12.76 -6.79 -2.11
N MET A 10 13.33 -6.06 -3.08
CA MET A 10 14.05 -4.81 -2.81
C MET A 10 13.18 -3.77 -2.10
N ALA A 11 11.91 -3.65 -2.50
CA ALA A 11 10.99 -2.72 -1.87
C ALA A 11 10.61 -3.14 -0.43
N LEU A 12 10.36 -4.44 -0.20
CA LEU A 12 10.12 -4.98 1.14
C LEU A 12 11.33 -4.78 2.06
N ASP A 13 12.54 -5.07 1.57
CA ASP A 13 13.77 -4.86 2.33
C ASP A 13 14.00 -3.39 2.66
N TYR A 14 13.65 -2.48 1.73
CA TYR A 14 13.80 -1.04 1.92
C TYR A 14 12.75 -0.45 2.89
N LEU A 15 11.50 -0.89 2.80
CA LEU A 15 10.40 -0.40 3.63
C LEU A 15 10.40 -1.04 5.02
N GLY A 16 10.78 -2.31 5.10
CA GLY A 16 10.80 -3.11 6.32
C GLY A 16 9.40 -3.43 6.86
N GLU A 17 9.37 -3.98 8.06
CA GLU A 17 8.12 -4.15 8.81
C GLU A 17 7.45 -2.78 9.04
N PRO A 18 6.10 -2.69 8.99
CA PRO A 18 5.15 -3.81 8.97
C PRO A 18 4.58 -4.11 7.56
N TYR A 19 5.33 -3.87 6.47
CA TYR A 19 4.84 -4.17 5.13
C TYR A 19 4.99 -5.66 4.79
N GLU A 20 3.97 -6.23 4.16
CA GLU A 20 3.95 -7.62 3.70
C GLU A 20 3.44 -7.71 2.25
N VAL A 21 3.52 -8.91 1.66
CA VAL A 21 2.92 -9.19 0.34
C VAL A 21 1.52 -9.72 0.53
N GLN A 22 0.55 -9.12 -0.15
CA GLN A 22 -0.82 -9.61 -0.21
C GLN A 22 -1.31 -9.64 -1.65
N THR A 23 -1.94 -10.74 -2.05
CA THR A 23 -2.58 -10.83 -3.37
C THR A 23 -3.94 -10.13 -3.33
N ILE A 24 -4.09 -9.09 -4.16
CA ILE A 24 -5.31 -8.27 -4.31
C ILE A 24 -5.63 -8.19 -5.80
N ASP A 25 -6.88 -8.48 -6.19
CA ASP A 25 -7.32 -8.47 -7.60
C ASP A 25 -6.41 -9.27 -8.56
N PHE A 26 -5.93 -10.43 -8.10
CA PHE A 26 -4.98 -11.32 -8.80
C PHE A 26 -3.59 -10.71 -9.05
N GLU A 27 -3.25 -9.61 -8.39
CA GLU A 27 -1.93 -8.98 -8.37
C GLU A 27 -1.30 -9.11 -6.97
N ASP A 28 0.00 -9.44 -6.91
CA ASP A 28 0.74 -9.34 -5.65
C ASP A 28 1.08 -7.86 -5.39
N CYS A 29 0.54 -7.32 -4.30
CA CYS A 29 0.73 -5.94 -3.85
C CYS A 29 1.58 -5.92 -2.57
N LEU A 30 2.24 -4.80 -2.28
CA LEU A 30 2.64 -4.55 -0.90
C LEU A 30 1.43 -4.07 -0.11
N TYR A 31 1.32 -4.52 1.12
CA TYR A 31 0.17 -4.25 1.97
C TYR A 31 0.61 -3.91 3.39
N ARG A 32 -0.17 -3.06 4.05
CA ARG A 32 -0.04 -2.74 5.46
C ARG A 32 -1.41 -2.50 6.08
N ASN A 33 -1.75 -3.29 7.09
CA ASN A 33 -2.88 -3.05 7.98
C ASN A 33 -2.50 -2.02 9.04
N LEU A 34 -3.26 -0.93 9.18
CA LEU A 34 -3.00 0.11 10.20
C LEU A 34 -3.60 -0.22 11.57
N ASN A 35 -4.30 -1.35 11.70
CA ASN A 35 -4.95 -1.89 12.89
C ASN A 35 -6.07 -1.02 13.48
N ASN A 36 -6.67 -0.17 12.64
CA ASN A 36 -7.74 0.74 13.03
C ASN A 36 -8.88 0.83 12.00
N GLY A 37 -8.96 -0.16 11.10
CA GLY A 37 -9.96 -0.18 10.04
C GLY A 37 -9.56 0.60 8.79
N PHE A 38 -8.30 1.07 8.72
CA PHE A 38 -7.69 1.51 7.47
C PHE A 38 -6.54 0.57 7.07
N ASP A 39 -6.44 0.34 5.76
CA ASP A 39 -5.36 -0.43 5.16
C ASP A 39 -4.68 0.37 4.06
N VAL A 40 -3.41 0.06 3.80
CA VAL A 40 -2.62 0.65 2.72
C VAL A 40 -2.19 -0.43 1.74
N GLU A 41 -2.42 -0.19 0.46
CA GLU A 41 -2.02 -1.04 -0.66
C GLU A 41 -1.03 -0.30 -1.57
N VAL A 42 -0.03 -1.01 -2.08
CA VAL A 42 0.87 -0.56 -3.15
C VAL A 42 0.80 -1.54 -4.32
N SER A 43 0.11 -1.13 -5.39
CA SER A 43 -0.03 -1.92 -6.63
C SER A 43 1.07 -1.60 -7.63
N GLY A 44 1.48 -2.58 -8.45
CA GLY A 44 2.36 -2.39 -9.58
C GLY A 44 3.85 -2.47 -9.29
N ILE A 45 4.23 -2.83 -8.07
CA ILE A 45 5.64 -2.90 -7.67
C ILE A 45 6.41 -4.03 -8.37
N SER A 46 5.67 -5.05 -8.82
CA SER A 46 6.21 -6.25 -9.47
C SER A 46 6.48 -6.08 -10.96
N ASP A 47 6.06 -4.98 -11.62
CA ASP A 47 6.21 -4.83 -13.07
C ASP A 47 7.60 -4.26 -13.44
N PRO A 48 8.53 -5.07 -13.97
CA PRO A 48 9.89 -4.63 -14.29
C PRO A 48 9.95 -3.69 -15.49
N ARG A 49 8.84 -3.50 -16.22
CA ARG A 49 8.79 -2.66 -17.44
C ARG A 49 8.43 -1.21 -17.13
N LYS A 50 8.13 -0.86 -15.88
CA LYS A 50 7.71 0.48 -15.50
C LYS A 50 8.88 1.32 -15.01
N ALA A 51 8.82 2.62 -15.32
CA ALA A 51 9.80 3.61 -14.87
C ALA A 51 9.50 4.13 -13.46
N ASN A 52 8.28 3.91 -12.97
CA ASN A 52 7.84 4.32 -11.64
C ASN A 52 8.07 3.20 -10.62
N ALA A 53 8.09 3.55 -9.32
CA ALA A 53 8.22 2.58 -8.24
C ALA A 53 6.96 1.70 -8.12
N CYS A 54 5.79 2.27 -8.38
CA CYS A 54 4.50 1.56 -8.32
C CYS A 54 3.47 2.23 -9.26
N ASN A 55 2.30 1.59 -9.43
CA ASN A 55 1.17 2.16 -10.18
C ASN A 55 0.43 3.21 -9.35
N TYR A 56 0.14 2.85 -8.11
CA TYR A 56 -0.54 3.69 -7.15
C TYR A 56 -0.30 3.17 -5.73
N VAL A 57 -0.45 4.07 -4.77
CA VAL A 57 -0.63 3.75 -3.36
C VAL A 57 -2.07 4.09 -3.02
N GLN A 58 -2.79 3.18 -2.39
CA GLN A 58 -4.21 3.33 -2.08
C GLN A 58 -4.46 3.10 -0.60
N VAL A 59 -5.34 3.92 -0.02
CA VAL A 59 -5.86 3.73 1.33
C VAL A 59 -7.30 3.24 1.25
N TRP A 60 -7.57 2.16 1.97
CA TRP A 60 -8.89 1.55 2.08
C TRP A 60 -9.47 1.80 3.47
N ASP A 61 -10.71 2.25 3.55
CA ASP A 61 -11.54 2.18 4.75
C ASP A 61 -12.31 0.85 4.72
N ILE A 62 -11.95 -0.02 5.65
CA ILE A 62 -12.50 -1.38 5.79
C ILE A 62 -13.40 -1.53 7.03
N ARG A 63 -13.78 -0.43 7.67
CA ARG A 63 -14.62 -0.46 8.89
C ARG A 63 -16.00 -1.07 8.64
N ASP A 64 -16.51 -0.97 7.41
CA ASP A 64 -17.74 -1.61 6.95
C ASP A 64 -17.50 -3.02 6.32
N GLY A 65 -16.28 -3.54 6.41
CA GLY A 65 -15.83 -4.84 5.88
C GLY A 65 -14.75 -4.73 4.80
N ALA A 66 -13.92 -5.78 4.68
CA ALA A 66 -12.70 -5.79 3.86
C ALA A 66 -12.86 -6.31 2.42
N ASN A 67 -14.09 -6.62 1.98
CA ASN A 67 -14.37 -7.15 0.63
C ASN A 67 -15.06 -6.05 -0.22
N TYR A 68 -16.16 -6.39 -0.89
CA TYR A 68 -16.96 -5.46 -1.71
C TYR A 68 -17.51 -4.21 -0.97
N THR A 69 -17.35 -4.16 0.36
CA THR A 69 -17.76 -3.03 1.20
C THR A 69 -16.61 -2.09 1.56
N ALA A 70 -15.35 -2.47 1.27
CA ALA A 70 -14.19 -1.62 1.45
C ALA A 70 -14.29 -0.39 0.54
N LYS A 71 -13.96 0.78 1.08
CA LYS A 71 -14.05 2.05 0.34
C LYS A 71 -12.66 2.61 0.13
N THR A 72 -12.34 2.95 -1.11
CA THR A 72 -11.15 3.77 -1.37
C THR A 72 -11.36 5.17 -0.80
N VAL A 73 -10.47 5.59 0.10
CA VAL A 73 -10.53 6.94 0.71
C VAL A 73 -9.42 7.86 0.20
N GLU A 74 -8.33 7.30 -0.31
CA GLU A 74 -7.26 8.07 -0.96
C GLU A 74 -6.50 7.21 -1.98
N ILE A 75 -6.08 7.83 -3.09
CA ILE A 75 -5.19 7.23 -4.08
C ILE A 75 -4.09 8.23 -4.43
N VAL A 76 -2.84 7.82 -4.30
CA VAL A 76 -1.66 8.55 -4.76
C VAL A 76 -1.10 7.85 -6.00
N ARG A 77 -0.82 8.61 -7.06
CA ARG A 77 -0.26 8.13 -8.32
C ARG A 77 1.09 8.80 -8.60
N ASP A 78 1.75 8.36 -9.67
CA ASP A 78 3.00 8.94 -10.17
C ASP A 78 4.20 8.88 -9.19
N VAL A 79 4.18 7.93 -8.26
CA VAL A 79 5.28 7.65 -7.33
C VAL A 79 6.44 6.98 -8.07
N ARG A 80 7.56 7.69 -8.23
CA ARG A 80 8.63 7.30 -9.16
C ARG A 80 9.75 6.50 -8.54
N THR A 81 10.00 6.65 -7.25
CA THR A 81 11.19 6.08 -6.58
C THR A 81 10.85 5.46 -5.22
N LEU A 82 11.69 4.54 -4.72
CA LEU A 82 11.51 3.95 -3.38
C LEU A 82 11.54 5.00 -2.24
N PRO A 83 12.43 6.02 -2.25
CA PRO A 83 12.36 7.10 -1.27
C PRO A 83 11.05 7.90 -1.32
N GLU A 84 10.54 8.19 -2.51
CA GLU A 84 9.26 8.87 -2.69
C GLU A 84 8.10 8.00 -2.20
N LEU A 85 8.11 6.71 -2.53
CA LEU A 85 7.15 5.73 -2.02
C LEU A 85 7.15 5.71 -0.50
N LYS A 86 8.32 5.63 0.14
CA LYS A 86 8.41 5.67 1.61
C LYS A 86 7.85 6.97 2.17
N ALA A 87 8.16 8.12 1.57
CA ALA A 87 7.63 9.40 2.04
C ALA A 87 6.09 9.47 1.94
N VAL A 88 5.52 8.99 0.84
CA VAL A 88 4.06 8.88 0.66
C VAL A 88 3.46 7.95 1.70
N LEU A 89 4.07 6.78 1.91
CA LEU A 89 3.62 5.81 2.89
C LEU A 89 3.67 6.35 4.32
N ASP A 90 4.77 7.02 4.71
CA ASP A 90 4.91 7.65 6.02
C ASP A 90 3.79 8.68 6.24
N GLN A 91 3.51 9.54 5.24
CA GLN A 91 2.43 10.54 5.31
C GLN A 91 1.04 9.92 5.43
N LEU A 92 0.74 8.91 4.61
CA LEU A 92 -0.56 8.22 4.67
C LEU A 92 -0.74 7.48 6.00
N CYS A 93 0.32 6.82 6.51
CA CYS A 93 0.26 6.14 7.79
C CYS A 93 0.13 7.12 8.96
N GLU A 94 0.74 8.30 8.89
CA GLU A 94 0.54 9.36 9.89
C GLU A 94 -0.90 9.90 9.85
N LYS A 95 -1.42 10.16 8.64
CA LYS A 95 -2.77 10.70 8.44
C LYS A 95 -3.87 9.73 8.87
N TYR A 96 -3.74 8.46 8.49
CA TYR A 96 -4.79 7.45 8.69
C TYR A 96 -4.54 6.53 9.87
N GLY A 97 -3.32 6.45 10.41
CA GLY A 97 -2.99 5.65 11.60
C GLY A 97 -3.27 6.34 12.93
N ASN A 98 -3.55 7.65 12.92
CA ASN A 98 -3.93 8.41 14.11
C ASN A 98 -5.47 8.59 14.14
N ASP A 99 -6.15 7.75 14.89
CA ASP A 99 -7.62 7.61 14.97
C ASP A 99 -8.44 8.84 15.45
N GLN A 100 -7.86 10.04 15.56
CA GLN A 100 -8.54 11.15 16.24
C GLN A 100 -9.44 12.03 15.37
N GLU A 101 -9.35 12.01 14.04
CA GLU A 101 -10.07 13.00 13.21
C GLU A 101 -11.31 12.50 12.45
N TYR A 102 -11.56 11.18 12.35
CA TYR A 102 -12.61 10.64 11.46
C TYR A 102 -13.81 10.00 12.18
N MET A 103 -14.09 10.40 13.43
CA MET A 103 -15.26 9.97 14.22
C MET A 103 -16.32 11.06 14.45
N ASN A 104 -16.44 12.06 13.55
CA ASN A 104 -17.52 13.06 13.59
C ASN A 104 -18.60 12.80 12.53
#